data_AF-A0A8U0HUG9-F1
#
_entry.id   AF-A0A8U0HUG9-F1
#
_cell.length_a   1.000
_cell.length_b   1.000
_cell.length_c   1.000
_cell.angle_alpha   90.00
_cell.angle_beta   90.00
_cell.angle_gamma   90.00
#
_symmetry.space_group_name_H-M   'P 1'
#
loop_
_entity.id
_entity.type
_entity.pdbx_description
1 polymer ?
#
loop_
_entity_poly.entity_id
_entity_poly.type
_entity_poly.pdbx_seq_one_letter_code
_entity_poly.pdbx_strand_id
1 'polypeptide(L)' 'MVGPASQEDKREAMNRLKVAIVLLVGVSAGLVAFSSGGSLLHVAVAVGAGLVLGVALLAYLIRIT' A
#
# COMPACT_ATOMS: atom_id res chain seq x y z
N MET A 1 -26.77 -3.77 -22.52
CA MET A 1 -25.35 -4.05 -22.19
C MET A 1 -24.75 -2.75 -21.69
N VAL A 2 -24.19 -2.72 -20.48
CA VAL A 2 -23.45 -1.54 -20.03
C VAL A 2 -22.21 -1.39 -20.90
N GLY A 3 -21.97 -0.18 -21.40
CA GLY A 3 -20.79 0.12 -22.21
C GLY A 3 -19.51 -0.11 -21.39
N PRO A 4 -18.35 -0.32 -22.06
CA PRO A 4 -17.08 -0.45 -21.37
C PRO A 4 -16.85 0.75 -20.44
N ALA A 5 -16.36 0.49 -19.23
CA ALA A 5 -16.03 1.53 -18.27
C ALA A 5 -15.09 2.57 -18.91
N SER A 6 -15.29 3.84 -18.55
CA SER A 6 -14.48 4.93 -19.09
C SER A 6 -13.02 4.75 -18.69
N GLN A 7 -12.10 5.33 -19.47
CA GLN A 7 -10.67 5.27 -19.14
C GLN A 7 -10.35 5.98 -17.82
N GLU A 8 -11.14 6.99 -17.47
CA GLU A 8 -11.02 7.72 -16.20
C GLU A 8 -11.41 6.85 -15.02
N ASP A 9 -12.56 6.16 -15.09
CA ASP A 9 -13.04 5.26 -14.03
C ASP A 9 -12.01 4.15 -13.76
N LYS A 10 -11.45 3.58 -14.83
CA LYS A 10 -10.40 2.54 -14.72
C LYS A 10 -9.16 3.08 -14.02
N ARG A 11 -8.74 4.32 -14.35
CA ARG A 11 -7.55 4.94 -13.78
C ARG A 11 -7.74 5.27 -12.31
N GLU A 12 -8.91 5.78 -11.93
CA GLU A 12 -9.25 6.04 -10.54
C GLU A 12 -9.31 4.74 -9.71
N ALA A 13 -10.00 3.72 -10.22
CA ALA A 13 -10.08 2.41 -9.56
C ALA A 13 -8.68 1.81 -9.35
N MET A 14 -7.82 1.89 -10.37
CA MET A 14 -6.44 1.41 -10.29
C MET A 14 -5.61 2.20 -9.26
N ASN A 15 -5.79 3.52 -9.19
CA ASN A 15 -5.12 4.36 -8.20
C ASN A 15 -5.56 4.00 -6.77
N ARG A 16 -6.86 3.80 -6.55
CA ARG A 16 -7.38 3.35 -5.24
C ARG A 16 -6.83 1.98 -4.86
N LEU A 17 -6.75 1.04 -5.81
CA LEU A 17 -6.17 -0.28 -5.58
C LEU A 17 -4.69 -0.21 -5.18
N LYS A 18 -3.89 0.61 -5.88
CA LYS A 18 -2.48 0.85 -5.54
C LYS A 18 -2.32 1.36 -4.10
N VAL A 19 -3.13 2.34 -3.70
CA VAL A 19 -3.13 2.88 -2.33
C VAL A 19 -3.53 1.82 -1.32
N ALA A 20 -4.58 1.04 -1.60
CA ALA A 20 -5.05 -0.03 -0.72
C ALA A 20 -3.97 -1.10 -0.49
N ILE A 21 -3.21 -1.48 -1.53
CA ILE A 21 -2.10 -2.42 -1.41
C ILE A 21 -1.00 -1.88 -0.50
N VAL A 22 -0.59 -0.63 -0.69
CA VAL A 22 0.45 0.00 0.15
C VAL A 22 0.02 0.03 1.62
N LEU A 23 -1.23 0.41 1.89
CA LEU A 23 -1.78 0.41 3.25
C LEU A 23 -1.81 -1.00 3.84
N LEU A 24 -2.27 -1.99 3.08
CA LEU A 24 -2.33 -3.39 3.52
C LEU A 24 -0.94 -3.92 3.89
N VAL A 25 0.07 -3.63 3.08
CA VAL A 25 1.47 -4.03 3.34
C VAL A 25 2.00 -3.36 4.62
N GLY A 26 1.77 -2.06 4.79
CA GLY A 26 2.19 -1.33 5.98
C GLY A 26 1.54 -1.87 7.26
N VAL A 27 0.23 -2.08 7.24
CA VAL A 27 -0.51 -2.65 8.38
C VAL A 27 -0.03 -4.08 8.67
N SER A 28 0.18 -4.90 7.63
CA SER A 28 0.69 -6.27 7.78
C SER A 28 2.05 -6.30 8.47
N ALA A 29 3.00 -5.43 8.09
CA ALA A 29 4.30 -5.33 8.75
C ALA A 29 4.17 -5.00 10.25
N GLY A 30 3.26 -4.09 10.60
CA GLY A 30 2.93 -3.77 11.99
C GLY A 30 2.36 -4.95 12.77
N LEU A 31 1.40 -5.66 12.18
CA LEU A 31 0.79 -6.83 12.80
C LEU A 31 1.82 -7.94 13.04
N VAL A 32 2.73 -8.19 12.09
CA VAL A 32 3.83 -9.15 12.27
C VAL A 32 4.73 -8.73 13.44
N ALA A 33 5.10 -7.45 13.53
CA ALA A 33 5.92 -6.93 14.64
C ALA A 33 5.21 -7.01 15.99
N PHE A 34 3.87 -6.86 16.01
CA PHE A 34 3.07 -7.04 17.21
C PHE A 34 3.01 -8.52 17.62
N SER A 35 2.78 -9.42 16.66
CA SER A 35 2.75 -10.87 16.89
C SER A 35 4.10 -11.44 17.34
N SER A 36 5.22 -10.80 17.01
CA SER A 36 6.54 -11.21 17.50
C SER A 36 6.84 -10.73 18.93
N GLY A 37 5.88 -10.12 19.63
CA GLY A 37 6.07 -9.57 20.98
C GLY A 37 6.85 -8.25 21.00
N GLY A 38 6.92 -7.55 19.87
CA GLY A 38 7.58 -6.25 19.78
C GLY A 38 6.84 -5.19 20.60
N SER A 39 7.60 -4.25 21.18
CA SER A 39 7.00 -3.09 21.84
C SER A 39 6.18 -2.22 20.86
N LEU A 40 5.27 -1.39 21.38
CA LEU A 40 4.47 -0.46 20.57
C LEU A 40 5.32 0.41 19.63
N LEU A 41 6.53 0.78 20.07
CA LEU A 41 7.47 1.53 19.25
C LEU A 41 7.95 0.71 18.03
N HIS A 42 8.26 -0.58 18.21
CA HIS A 42 8.63 -1.47 17.11
C HIS A 42 7.50 -1.64 16.10
N VAL A 43 6.26 -1.76 16.57
CA VAL A 43 5.08 -1.84 15.70
C VAL A 43 4.94 -0.57 14.86
N ALA A 44 5.02 0.61 15.49
CA ALA A 44 4.92 1.89 14.78
C ALA A 44 6.04 2.06 13.73
N VAL A 45 7.26 1.67 14.07
CA VAL A 45 8.40 1.68 13.14
C VAL A 45 8.18 0.70 11.99
N ALA A 46 7.69 -0.51 12.26
CA ALA A 46 7.42 -1.51 11.23
C ALA A 46 6.33 -1.06 10.25
N VAL A 47 5.23 -0.48 10.76
CA VAL A 47 4.19 0.12 9.91
C VAL A 47 4.77 1.26 9.08
N GLY A 48 5.49 2.19 9.73
CA GLY A 48 6.11 3.33 9.05
C GLY A 48 7.07 2.91 7.94
N ALA A 49 7.98 1.96 8.23
CA ALA A 49 8.92 1.43 7.26
C ALA A 49 8.21 0.70 6.11
N GLY A 50 7.20 -0.11 6.41
CA GLY A 50 6.39 -0.80 5.41
C GLY A 50 5.66 0.16 4.47
N LEU A 51 5.07 1.23 5.01
CA LEU A 51 4.42 2.28 4.22
C LEU A 51 5.43 3.04 3.35
N VAL A 52 6.57 3.46 3.93
CA VAL A 52 7.62 4.18 3.18
C VAL A 52 8.13 3.33 2.02
N LEU A 53 8.45 2.05 2.26
CA LEU A 53 8.87 1.13 1.21
C LEU A 53 7.77 0.91 0.16
N GLY A 54 6.53 0.69 0.59
CA GLY A 54 5.40 0.50 -0.34
C GLY A 54 5.17 1.72 -1.25
N VAL A 55 5.22 2.93 -0.69
CA VAL A 55 5.12 4.18 -1.46
C VAL A 55 6.33 4.34 -2.39
N ALA A 56 7.55 4.09 -1.91
CA ALA A 56 8.76 4.20 -2.73
C ALA A 56 8.73 3.25 -3.94
N LEU A 57 8.32 2.00 -3.73
CA LEU A 57 8.17 1.02 -4.81
C LEU A 57 7.06 1.42 -5.78
N LEU A 58 5.93 1.93 -5.28
CA LEU A 58 4.84 2.42 -6.12
C LEU A 58 5.30 3.62 -6.96
N ALA A 59 6.01 4.58 -6.36
CA ALA A 59 6.55 5.74 -7.05
C ALA A 59 7.57 5.33 -8.12
N TYR A 60 8.44 4.36 -7.81
CA TYR A 60 9.36 3.77 -8.77
C TYR A 60 8.62 3.14 -9.95
N LEU A 61 7.60 2.31 -9.68
CA LEU A 61 6.81 1.64 -10.71
C LEU A 61 6.10 2.65 -11.64
N ILE A 62 5.51 3.69 -11.07
CA ILE A 62 4.90 4.79 -11.82
C ILE A 62 5.95 5.55 -12.65
N ARG A 63 7.18 5.67 -12.17
CA ARG A 63 8.24 6.41 -12.88
C ARG A 63 8.77 5.66 -14.11
N ILE A 64 8.73 4.32 -14.08
CA ILE A 64 9.25 3.46 -15.16
C ILE A 64 8.19 3.02 -16.18
N THR A 65 6.89 3.20 -15.87
CA THR A 65 5.76 2.84 -16.74
C THR A 65 5.21 4.07 -17.42
#